data_AF-A0A351ZXC3-F1
#
_entry.id   AF-A0A351ZXC3-F1
#
_cell.length_a   1.000
_cell.length_b   1.000
_cell.length_c   1.000
_cell.angle_alpha   90.00
_cell.angle_beta   90.00
_cell.angle_gamma   90.00
#
_symmetry.space_group_name_H-M   'P 1'
#
loop_
_entity.id
_entity.type
_entity.pdbx_description
1 polymer ?
#
loop_
_entity_poly.entity_id
_entity_poly.type
_entity_poly.pdbx_seq_one_letter_code
_entity_poly.pdbx_strand_id
1 'polypeptide(L)'
;MAAHKIPRPKLSTLPQYVATMFGIGLLPIMPGSYCSLLVALPGLYLSLFTTIPTQSIAIGYAIGGVVFAIAGHWSIKRIQDGWGHDPSVVVIDEAVGMCITMLFPAACGGLALWMTAVFLFRVFDVMKPWPMNVINDRTEAWAVMGDDAVAGLVAGFSTQLVATALMALGIAIAP
;
A
#
# COMPACT_ATOMS: atom_id res chain seq x y z
N MET A 1 -15.35 -14.64 -12.72
CA MET A 1 -14.78 -14.24 -14.02
C MET A 1 -13.27 -14.35 -13.90
N ALA A 2 -12.61 -15.16 -14.75
CA ALA A 2 -11.15 -15.26 -14.71
C ALA A 2 -10.57 -13.91 -15.18
N ALA A 3 -9.81 -13.23 -14.32
CA ALA A 3 -9.08 -12.02 -14.68
C ALA A 3 -8.30 -12.29 -15.97
N HIS A 4 -8.58 -11.52 -17.02
CA HIS A 4 -7.86 -11.63 -18.28
C HIS A 4 -6.40 -11.29 -18.00
N LYS A 5 -5.56 -12.32 -17.81
CA LYS A 5 -4.12 -12.14 -17.61
C LYS A 5 -3.55 -11.55 -18.89
N ILE A 6 -3.41 -10.24 -18.93
CA ILE A 6 -2.69 -9.54 -19.97
C ILE A 6 -1.26 -10.13 -19.97
N PRO A 7 -0.74 -10.57 -21.13
CA PRO A 7 0.66 -10.98 -21.21
C PRO A 7 1.54 -9.84 -20.71
N ARG A 8 2.43 -10.11 -19.75
CA ARG A 8 3.19 -9.08 -19.02
C ARG A 8 3.73 -8.01 -19.98
N PRO A 9 3.24 -6.77 -19.90
CA PRO A 9 3.57 -5.76 -20.90
C PRO A 9 5.06 -5.41 -20.80
N LYS A 10 5.71 -5.24 -21.95
CA LYS A 10 7.04 -4.61 -21.98
C LYS A 10 6.89 -3.13 -21.64
N LEU A 11 7.55 -2.67 -20.59
CA LEU A 11 7.52 -1.27 -20.18
C LEU A 11 8.35 -0.42 -21.15
N SER A 12 7.69 0.51 -21.84
CA SER A 12 8.32 1.38 -22.84
C SER A 12 8.13 2.88 -22.56
N THR A 13 7.22 3.25 -21.66
CA THR A 13 6.89 4.66 -21.37
C THR A 13 6.99 4.94 -19.88
N LEU A 14 7.31 6.20 -19.52
CA LEU A 14 7.42 6.63 -18.12
C LEU A 14 6.15 6.34 -17.29
N PRO A 15 4.91 6.57 -17.77
CA PRO A 15 3.70 6.20 -17.05
C PRO A 15 3.63 4.71 -16.68
N GLN A 16 4.08 3.82 -17.56
CA GLN A 16 4.08 2.38 -17.29
C GLN A 16 5.08 2.02 -16.18
N TYR A 17 6.27 2.62 -16.18
CA TYR A 17 7.22 2.43 -15.08
C TYR A 17 6.65 2.96 -13.76
N VAL A 18 6.02 4.14 -13.76
CA VAL A 18 5.42 4.71 -12.55
C VAL A 18 4.27 3.84 -12.03
N ALA A 19 3.30 3.48 -12.89
CA ALA A 19 2.14 2.68 -12.50
C ALA A 19 2.52 1.30 -11.97
N THR A 20 3.58 0.68 -12.51
CA THR A 20 4.07 -0.63 -12.06
C THR A 20 5.10 -0.56 -10.92
N MET A 21 5.33 0.62 -10.33
CA MET A 21 6.38 0.85 -9.33
C MET A 21 7.75 0.33 -9.78
N PHE A 22 8.21 0.83 -10.94
CA PHE A 22 9.47 0.48 -11.59
C PHE A 22 9.62 -1.03 -11.89
N GLY A 23 8.52 -1.69 -12.24
CA GLY A 23 8.51 -3.10 -12.63
C GLY A 23 8.20 -4.10 -11.51
N ILE A 24 7.97 -3.64 -10.27
CA ILE A 24 7.47 -4.49 -9.18
C ILE A 24 6.13 -5.13 -9.57
N GLY A 25 5.28 -4.37 -10.25
CA GLY A 25 4.00 -4.82 -10.82
C GLY A 25 4.12 -6.01 -11.78
N LEU A 26 5.32 -6.26 -12.33
CA LEU A 26 5.59 -7.36 -13.25
C LEU A 26 6.11 -8.62 -12.55
N LEU A 27 6.27 -8.61 -11.23
CA LEU A 27 6.73 -9.78 -10.48
C LEU A 27 5.71 -10.93 -10.55
N PRO A 28 6.18 -12.20 -10.50
CA PRO A 28 5.27 -13.34 -10.47
C PRO A 28 4.51 -13.40 -9.15
N ILE A 29 3.19 -13.65 -9.23
CA ILE A 29 2.32 -14.02 -8.11
C ILE A 29 2.15 -12.89 -7.08
N MET A 30 0.98 -12.26 -7.02
CA MET A 30 0.64 -11.18 -6.06
C MET A 30 1.64 -10.00 -6.07
N PRO A 31 1.85 -9.31 -7.21
CA PRO A 31 2.79 -8.19 -7.32
C PRO A 31 2.52 -7.08 -6.29
N GLY A 32 1.26 -6.82 -5.94
CA GLY A 32 0.88 -5.86 -4.89
C GLY A 32 1.51 -6.17 -3.54
N SER A 33 1.64 -7.45 -3.16
CA SER A 33 2.29 -7.85 -1.90
C SER A 33 3.78 -7.49 -1.88
N TYR A 34 4.48 -7.63 -3.01
CA TYR A 34 5.87 -7.18 -3.13
C TYR A 34 5.98 -5.67 -3.01
N CYS A 35 5.05 -4.93 -3.62
CA CYS A 35 4.99 -3.47 -3.49
C CYS A 35 4.80 -3.05 -2.03
N SER A 36 3.78 -3.60 -1.35
CA SER A 36 3.49 -3.27 0.05
C SER A 36 4.69 -3.55 0.96
N LEU A 37 5.34 -4.71 0.82
CA LEU A 37 6.54 -5.05 1.60
C LEU A 37 7.68 -4.06 1.36
N LEU A 38 7.98 -3.74 0.10
CA LEU A 38 9.07 -2.83 -0.26
C LEU A 38 8.80 -1.40 0.20
N VAL A 39 7.56 -0.93 0.12
CA VAL A 39 7.16 0.40 0.60
C VAL A 39 7.21 0.47 2.12
N ALA A 40 6.84 -0.61 2.83
CA ALA A 40 6.87 -0.64 4.29
C ALA A 40 8.28 -0.83 4.88
N LEU A 41 9.21 -1.40 4.12
CA LEU A 41 10.54 -1.78 4.60
C LEU A 41 11.38 -0.62 5.17
N PRO A 42 11.41 0.60 4.57
CA PRO A 42 12.10 1.74 5.16
C PRO A 42 11.64 2.06 6.59
N GLY A 43 10.33 1.97 6.88
CA GLY A 43 9.81 2.22 8.22
C GLY A 43 10.34 1.24 9.25
N LEU A 44 10.37 -0.06 8.90
CA LEU A 44 10.97 -1.10 9.76
C LEU A 44 12.47 -0.87 9.96
N TYR A 45 13.20 -0.59 8.88
CA TYR A 45 14.64 -0.38 8.97
C TYR A 45 14.97 0.82 9.85
N LEU A 46 14.28 1.95 9.63
CA LEU A 46 14.51 3.16 10.42
C LEU A 46 14.11 2.97 11.88
N SER A 47 13.02 2.25 12.17
CA SER A 47 12.60 2.01 13.55
C SER A 47 13.54 1.08 14.32
N LEU A 48 14.15 0.09 13.66
CA LEU A 48 15.01 -0.88 14.32
C LEU A 48 16.48 -0.46 14.42
N PHE A 49 16.99 0.26 13.43
CA PHE A 49 18.43 0.49 13.27
C PHE A 49 18.83 1.96 13.41
N THR A 50 17.88 2.85 13.72
CA THR A 50 18.17 4.28 13.91
C THR A 50 17.44 4.85 15.12
N THR A 51 17.78 6.08 15.50
CA THR A 51 17.10 6.83 16.57
C THR A 51 16.09 7.83 16.02
N ILE A 52 15.71 7.71 14.74
CA ILE A 52 14.74 8.61 14.12
C ILE A 52 13.38 8.42 14.81
N PRO A 53 12.75 9.49 15.32
CA PRO A 53 11.43 9.40 15.93
C PRO A 53 10.39 8.85 14.95
N THR A 54 9.45 8.05 15.44
CA THR A 54 8.37 7.48 14.62
C THR A 54 7.54 8.56 13.94
N GLN A 55 7.42 9.74 14.53
CA GLN A 55 6.76 10.90 13.91
C GLN A 55 7.49 11.36 12.63
N SER A 56 8.82 11.37 12.63
CA SER A 56 9.62 11.75 11.45
C SER A 56 9.50 10.70 10.35
N ILE A 57 9.44 9.41 10.72
CA ILE A 57 9.15 8.32 9.78
C ILE A 57 7.76 8.51 9.16
N ALA A 58 6.75 8.79 9.98
CA ALA A 58 5.38 9.05 9.52
C ALA A 58 5.30 10.27 8.58
N ILE A 59 6.05 11.35 8.85
CA ILE A 59 6.15 12.50 7.93
C ILE A 59 6.74 12.07 6.57
N GLY A 60 7.78 11.25 6.57
CA GLY A 60 8.35 10.69 5.34
C GLY A 60 7.32 9.89 4.54
N TYR A 61 6.54 9.04 5.21
CA TYR A 61 5.45 8.31 4.59
C TYR A 61 4.29 9.19 4.12
N ALA A 62 3.97 10.28 4.82
CA ALA A 62 2.96 11.23 4.39
C ALA A 62 3.38 11.93 3.08
N ILE A 63 4.63 12.38 3.01
CA ILE A 63 5.21 12.98 1.79
C ILE A 63 5.22 11.94 0.67
N GLY A 64 5.71 10.73 0.94
CA GLY A 64 5.74 9.64 -0.03
C GLY A 64 4.35 9.28 -0.56
N GLY A 65 3.35 9.17 0.32
CA GLY A 65 1.97 8.88 -0.05
C GLY A 65 1.37 9.96 -0.96
N VAL A 66 1.62 11.24 -0.68
CA VAL A 66 1.18 12.35 -1.56
C VAL A 66 1.87 12.27 -2.92
N VAL A 67 3.18 12.02 -2.95
CA VAL A 67 3.94 11.89 -4.20
C VAL A 67 3.42 10.71 -5.03
N PHE A 68 3.23 9.54 -4.42
CA PHE A 68 2.69 8.36 -5.10
C PHE A 68 1.24 8.57 -5.57
N ALA A 69 0.39 9.25 -4.80
CA ALA A 69 -0.97 9.53 -5.21
C ALA A 69 -1.02 10.45 -6.45
N ILE A 70 -0.20 11.52 -6.47
CA ILE A 70 -0.12 12.42 -7.63
C ILE A 70 0.45 11.67 -8.85
N ALA A 71 1.54 10.93 -8.66
CA ALA A 71 2.21 10.19 -9.71
C ALA A 71 1.33 9.04 -10.27
N GLY A 72 0.62 8.33 -9.39
CA GLY A 72 -0.30 7.25 -9.72
C GLY A 72 -1.52 7.76 -10.49
N HIS A 73 -2.18 8.82 -10.01
CA HIS A 73 -3.28 9.44 -10.77
C HIS A 73 -2.85 9.91 -12.16
N TRP A 74 -1.65 10.51 -12.26
CA TRP A 74 -1.08 10.95 -13.53
C TRP A 74 -0.73 9.79 -14.48
N SER A 75 -0.21 8.68 -13.95
CA SER A 75 0.25 7.53 -14.72
C SER A 75 -0.90 6.65 -15.18
N ILE A 76 -1.84 6.31 -14.29
CA ILE A 76 -3.01 5.47 -14.57
C ILE A 76 -3.83 6.07 -15.72
N LYS A 77 -4.10 7.38 -15.69
CA LYS A 77 -4.82 8.09 -16.76
C LYS A 77 -4.17 7.97 -18.14
N ARG A 78 -2.85 7.74 -18.21
CA ARG A 78 -2.09 7.64 -19.47
C ARG A 78 -1.96 6.21 -19.98
N ILE A 79 -2.24 5.22 -19.14
CA ILE A 79 -2.14 3.80 -19.51
C ILE A 79 -3.50 3.11 -19.64
N GLN A 80 -4.55 3.68 -19.03
CA GLN A 80 -5.90 3.07 -18.97
C GLN A 80 -6.45 2.69 -20.36
N ASP A 81 -6.22 3.53 -21.39
CA ASP A 81 -6.77 3.31 -22.73
C ASP A 81 -6.07 2.15 -23.46
N GLY A 82 -4.82 1.87 -23.11
CA GLY A 82 -3.99 0.85 -23.78
C GLY A 82 -3.88 -0.48 -23.03
N TRP A 83 -4.06 -0.47 -21.70
CA TRP A 83 -3.93 -1.65 -20.85
C TRP A 83 -5.27 -2.21 -20.37
N GLY A 84 -6.38 -1.56 -20.74
CA GLY A 84 -7.71 -1.99 -20.32
C GLY A 84 -8.01 -1.62 -18.86
N HIS A 85 -9.17 -2.08 -18.38
CA HIS A 85 -9.62 -1.80 -17.03
C HIS A 85 -8.88 -2.67 -16.00
N ASP A 86 -8.30 -2.01 -15.01
CA ASP A 86 -7.64 -2.58 -13.83
C ASP A 86 -6.61 -3.69 -14.14
N PRO A 87 -5.47 -3.33 -14.76
CA PRO A 87 -4.41 -4.29 -14.98
C PRO A 87 -3.80 -4.65 -13.63
N SER A 88 -3.78 -5.93 -13.25
CA SER A 88 -3.16 -6.44 -12.02
C SER A 88 -1.63 -6.19 -11.90
N VAL A 89 -1.06 -5.43 -12.83
CA VAL A 89 0.34 -4.98 -12.86
C VAL A 89 0.48 -3.52 -12.40
N VAL A 90 -0.60 -2.76 -12.35
CA VAL A 90 -0.62 -1.45 -11.69
C VAL A 90 -0.54 -1.74 -10.20
N VAL A 91 0.50 -1.22 -9.55
CA VAL A 91 0.72 -1.45 -8.12
C VAL A 91 1.07 -0.20 -7.32
N ILE A 92 0.80 0.97 -7.90
CA ILE A 92 1.13 2.27 -7.27
C ILE A 92 0.07 2.67 -6.22
N ASP A 93 -1.12 2.13 -6.35
CA ASP A 93 -2.22 2.09 -5.38
C ASP A 93 -1.84 1.40 -4.09
N GLU A 94 -1.20 0.24 -4.15
CA GLU A 94 -0.70 -0.43 -2.96
C GLU A 94 0.40 0.41 -2.29
N ALA A 95 1.18 1.17 -3.06
CA ALA A 95 2.19 2.07 -2.50
C ALA A 95 1.53 3.22 -1.70
N VAL A 96 0.46 3.81 -2.24
CA VAL A 96 -0.32 4.85 -1.54
C VAL A 96 -0.95 4.28 -0.26
N GLY A 97 -1.65 3.15 -0.36
CA GLY A 97 -2.30 2.50 0.78
C GLY A 97 -1.32 2.08 1.86
N MET A 98 -0.17 1.52 1.48
CA MET A 98 0.88 1.17 2.44
C MET A 98 1.51 2.40 3.08
N CYS A 99 1.74 3.49 2.33
CA CYS A 99 2.20 4.76 2.91
C CYS A 99 1.24 5.27 3.99
N ILE A 100 -0.07 5.21 3.73
CA ILE A 100 -1.09 5.62 4.71
C ILE A 100 -1.10 4.71 5.93
N THR A 101 -0.96 3.39 5.75
CA THR A 101 -0.84 2.42 6.85
C THR A 101 0.32 2.78 7.77
N MET A 102 1.47 3.16 7.19
CA MET A 102 2.70 3.48 7.92
C MET A 102 2.67 4.84 8.64
N LEU A 103 1.61 5.66 8.47
CA LEU A 103 1.43 6.89 9.25
C LEU A 103 1.15 6.60 10.73
N PHE A 104 0.67 5.40 11.04
CA PHE A 104 0.32 5.00 12.39
C PHE A 104 1.57 4.52 13.14
N PRO A 105 1.88 5.08 14.33
CA PRO A 105 3.11 4.74 15.06
C PRO A 105 3.26 3.24 15.33
N ALA A 106 2.16 2.55 15.61
CA ALA A 106 2.17 1.10 15.82
C ALA A 106 2.73 0.32 14.61
N ALA A 107 2.54 0.77 13.37
CA ALA A 107 3.07 0.11 12.18
C ALA A 107 4.61 0.13 12.12
N CYS A 108 5.26 1.03 12.86
CA CYS A 108 6.71 1.09 13.05
C CYS A 108 7.13 0.64 14.47
N GLY A 109 6.22 0.03 15.23
CA GLY A 109 6.44 -0.37 16.63
C GLY A 109 7.21 -1.67 16.82
N GLY A 110 7.93 -2.11 15.79
CA GLY A 110 8.73 -3.33 15.79
C GLY A 110 8.30 -4.37 14.75
N LEU A 111 9.08 -5.45 14.61
CA LEU A 111 8.87 -6.45 13.56
C LEU A 111 7.46 -7.06 13.61
N ALA A 112 6.96 -7.39 14.80
CA ALA A 112 5.64 -8.02 14.95
C ALA A 112 4.49 -7.10 14.53
N LEU A 113 4.52 -5.84 14.93
CA LEU A 113 3.48 -4.87 14.56
C LEU A 113 3.62 -4.42 13.10
N TRP A 114 4.85 -4.33 12.58
CA TRP A 114 5.10 -4.07 11.17
C TRP A 114 4.52 -5.19 10.28
N MET A 115 4.77 -6.46 10.63
CA MET A 115 4.18 -7.60 9.94
C MET A 115 2.64 -7.57 10.02
N THR A 116 2.10 -7.18 11.18
CA THR A 116 0.66 -7.02 11.39
C THR A 116 0.09 -5.93 10.47
N ALA A 117 0.76 -4.78 10.36
CA ALA A 117 0.36 -3.68 9.48
C ALA A 117 0.33 -4.10 8.00
N VAL A 118 1.40 -4.72 7.52
CA VAL A 118 1.48 -5.22 6.14
C VAL A 118 0.40 -6.27 5.88
N PHE A 119 0.22 -7.22 6.80
CA PHE A 119 -0.80 -8.26 6.68
C PHE A 119 -2.21 -7.68 6.64
N LEU A 120 -2.57 -6.82 7.59
CA LEU A 120 -3.89 -6.21 7.66
C LEU A 120 -4.18 -5.34 6.43
N PHE A 121 -3.18 -4.60 5.93
CA PHE A 121 -3.33 -3.85 4.68
C PHE A 121 -3.71 -4.77 3.52
N ARG A 122 -2.98 -5.86 3.31
CA ARG A 122 -3.30 -6.81 2.23
C ARG A 122 -4.66 -7.47 2.42
N VAL A 123 -5.06 -7.79 3.65
CA VAL A 123 -6.39 -8.33 3.93
C VAL A 123 -7.48 -7.34 3.52
N PHE A 124 -7.37 -6.07 3.93
CA PHE A 124 -8.38 -5.06 3.62
C PHE A 124 -8.39 -4.65 2.15
N ASP A 125 -7.23 -4.56 1.52
CA ASP A 125 -7.11 -4.28 0.08
C ASP A 125 -7.72 -5.41 -0.77
N VAL A 126 -7.46 -6.68 -0.45
CA VAL A 126 -7.98 -7.81 -1.23
C VAL A 126 -9.46 -8.07 -0.94
N MET A 127 -9.89 -7.98 0.33
CA MET A 127 -11.27 -8.29 0.69
C MET A 127 -12.23 -7.13 0.42
N LYS A 128 -11.74 -5.88 0.40
CA LYS A 128 -12.51 -4.63 0.29
C LYS A 128 -13.86 -4.69 1.04
N PRO A 129 -13.88 -4.96 2.36
CA PRO A 129 -15.15 -5.01 3.08
C PRO A 129 -15.83 -3.64 3.03
N TRP A 130 -17.16 -3.64 3.01
CA TRP A 130 -17.95 -2.40 3.03
C TRP A 130 -17.47 -1.48 4.18
N PRO A 131 -17.27 -0.17 3.94
CA PRO A 131 -17.69 0.64 2.79
C PRO A 131 -16.66 0.76 1.65
N MET A 132 -15.53 0.05 1.69
CA MET A 132 -14.46 0.16 0.68
C MET A 132 -14.88 -0.34 -0.71
N ASN A 133 -15.94 -1.13 -0.81
CA ASN A 133 -16.46 -1.63 -2.08
C ASN A 133 -17.44 -0.69 -2.81
N VAL A 134 -17.79 0.47 -2.22
CA VAL A 134 -18.79 1.40 -2.81
C VAL A 134 -18.27 2.07 -4.09
N ILE A 135 -16.94 2.10 -4.27
CA ILE A 135 -16.28 2.77 -5.39
C ILE A 135 -15.80 1.75 -6.45
N ASN A 136 -15.93 0.43 -6.21
CA ASN A 136 -15.46 -0.62 -7.12
C ASN A 136 -16.05 -0.58 -8.55
N ASP A 137 -17.21 0.05 -8.75
CA ASP A 137 -17.83 0.18 -10.08
C ASP A 137 -17.21 1.34 -10.90
N ARG A 138 -16.23 2.05 -10.35
CA ARG A 138 -15.56 3.20 -10.97
C ARG A 138 -14.16 2.83 -11.44
N THR A 139 -13.89 3.08 -12.72
CA THR A 139 -12.59 2.79 -13.35
C THR A 139 -11.68 4.01 -13.39
N GLU A 140 -12.14 5.15 -12.88
CA GLU A 140 -11.35 6.37 -12.86
C GLU A 140 -10.13 6.22 -11.95
N ALA A 141 -8.99 6.79 -12.34
CA ALA A 141 -7.74 6.69 -11.57
C ALA A 141 -7.87 7.09 -10.09
N TRP A 142 -8.71 8.07 -9.75
CA TRP A 142 -8.94 8.49 -8.36
C TRP A 142 -9.71 7.45 -7.54
N ALA A 143 -10.57 6.67 -8.19
CA ALA A 143 -11.35 5.61 -7.55
C ALA A 143 -10.44 4.43 -7.20
N VAL A 144 -9.63 3.98 -8.18
CA VAL A 144 -8.60 2.94 -7.99
C VAL A 144 -7.65 3.30 -6.84
N MET A 145 -7.09 4.51 -6.87
CA MET A 145 -6.19 4.99 -5.81
C MET A 145 -6.88 5.17 -4.45
N GLY A 146 -8.18 5.51 -4.47
CA GLY A 146 -8.96 5.81 -3.28
C GLY A 146 -9.28 4.58 -2.44
N ASP A 147 -9.56 3.46 -3.09
CA ASP A 147 -9.88 2.20 -2.40
C ASP A 147 -8.72 1.74 -1.50
N ASP A 148 -7.51 1.66 -2.07
CA ASP A 148 -6.30 1.27 -1.35
C ASP A 148 -5.92 2.28 -0.27
N ALA A 149 -6.17 3.57 -0.51
CA ALA A 149 -5.96 4.60 0.49
C ALA A 149 -6.86 4.40 1.73
N VAL A 150 -8.13 4.05 1.51
CA VAL A 150 -9.05 3.73 2.61
C VAL A 150 -8.65 2.42 3.29
N ALA A 151 -8.28 1.39 2.52
CA ALA A 151 -7.75 0.14 3.08
C ALA A 151 -6.52 0.40 3.96
N GLY A 152 -5.63 1.28 3.54
CA GLY A 152 -4.47 1.72 4.30
C GLY A 152 -4.82 2.40 5.62
N LEU A 153 -5.82 3.29 5.60
CA LEU A 153 -6.30 3.96 6.81
C LEU A 153 -6.87 2.95 7.81
N VAL A 154 -7.71 2.02 7.34
CA VAL A 154 -8.32 0.99 8.18
C VAL A 154 -7.27 0.02 8.72
N ALA A 155 -6.28 -0.35 7.91
CA ALA A 155 -5.16 -1.22 8.32
C ALA A 155 -4.30 -0.58 9.42
N GLY A 156 -3.90 0.68 9.22
CA GLY A 156 -3.09 1.41 10.18
C GLY A 156 -3.82 1.61 11.51
N PHE A 157 -5.10 2.01 11.46
CA PHE A 157 -5.93 2.12 12.65
C PHE A 157 -6.12 0.79 13.37
N SER A 158 -6.39 -0.29 12.63
CA SER A 158 -6.53 -1.64 13.19
C SER A 158 -5.24 -2.11 13.86
N THR A 159 -4.08 -1.82 13.26
CA THR A 159 -2.76 -2.11 13.86
C THR A 159 -2.57 -1.35 15.16
N GLN A 160 -2.99 -0.08 15.20
CA GLN A 160 -2.94 0.72 16.41
C GLN A 160 -3.83 0.13 17.53
N LEU A 161 -5.03 -0.34 17.19
CA LEU A 161 -5.92 -1.02 18.13
C LEU A 161 -5.30 -2.31 18.66
N VAL A 162 -4.69 -3.12 17.80
CA VAL A 162 -3.99 -4.34 18.20
C VAL A 162 -2.87 -4.02 19.18
N ALA A 163 -2.02 -3.04 18.86
CA ALA A 163 -0.94 -2.63 19.75
C ALA A 163 -1.48 -2.15 21.12
N THR A 164 -2.51 -1.31 21.12
CA THR A 164 -3.13 -0.82 22.35
C THR A 164 -3.76 -1.94 23.18
N ALA A 165 -4.43 -2.91 22.54
CA ALA A 165 -5.01 -4.06 23.22
C ALA A 165 -3.94 -4.96 23.86
N LEU A 166 -2.85 -5.25 23.14
CA LEU A 166 -1.73 -6.03 23.67
C LEU A 166 -1.10 -5.36 24.89
N MET A 167 -0.87 -4.04 24.82
CA MET A 167 -0.36 -3.26 25.95
C MET A 167 -1.33 -3.26 27.14
N ALA A 168 -2.64 -3.11 26.90
CA ALA A 168 -3.66 -3.15 27.95
C ALA A 168 -3.75 -4.53 28.64
N LEU A 169 -3.42 -5.60 27.92
CA LEU A 169 -3.35 -6.97 28.45
C LEU A 169 -1.99 -7.28 29.14
N GLY A 170 -1.07 -6.31 29.21
CA GLY A 170 0.27 -6.50 29.78
C GLY A 170 1.18 -7.37 28.93
N ILE A 171 0.84 -7.59 27.66
CA ILE A 171 1.67 -8.36 26.72
C ILE A 171 2.76 -7.44 26.19
N ALA A 172 4.02 -7.77 26.51
CA ALA A 172 5.17 -7.04 25.99
C ALA A 172 5.26 -7.20 24.46
N ILE A 173 5.38 -6.08 23.76
CA ILE A 173 5.63 -6.05 22.32
C ILE A 173 7.12 -5.79 22.16
N ALA A 174 7.85 -6.79 21.67
CA ALA A 174 9.24 -6.59 21.34
C ALA A 174 9.36 -5.64 20.13
N PRO A 175 10.32 -4.70 20.13
CA PRO A 175 10.72 -4.01 18.91
C PRO A 175 11.23 -5.01 17.88
#